data_AF-A0A2M9ZDX7-F1
#
_entry.id   AF-A0A2M9ZDX7-F1
#
_cell.length_a   1.000
_cell.length_b   1.000
_cell.length_c   1.000
_cell.angle_alpha   90.00
_cell.angle_beta   90.00
_cell.angle_gamma   90.00
#
_symmetry.space_group_name_H-M   'P 1'
#
loop_
_entity.id
_entity.type
_entity.pdbx_description
1 polymer ?
#
loop_
_entity_poly.entity_id
_entity_poly.type
_entity_poly.pdbx_seq_one_letter_code
_entity_poly.pdbx_strand_id
1 'polypeptide(L)'
;MLVGCSSVGEIRITRDDFKNITLLNLDLIHETQETETSGIVSKSFQGYFEYSRELGPTEKKPIKVRVGLSVGASSENFSPKGFLRIDESTFPLELTDISGNVLSGVSTGTAYGTTYGTTNGFVDYSKPNYNSRVTTVSTYNYKRLTGNFLLPRELEKNILTCDKLIYRIYVGDSSYTFSVDSSDLDTLKDFLVSRGQ
;
A
#
# COMPACT_ATOMS: atom_id res chain seq x y z
N MET A 1 -5.96 -14.09 0.96
CA MET A 1 -4.59 -14.44 1.39
C MET A 1 -3.62 -13.61 0.56
N LEU A 2 -2.96 -12.62 1.18
CA LEU A 2 -1.78 -11.97 0.58
C LEU A 2 -0.63 -12.96 0.72
N VAL A 3 -0.42 -13.77 -0.31
CA VAL A 3 0.79 -14.59 -0.43
C VAL A 3 1.92 -13.61 -0.77
N GLY A 4 2.91 -13.50 0.12
CA GLY A 4 4.15 -12.76 -0.15
C GLY A 4 4.33 -11.47 0.66
N CYS A 5 4.38 -11.55 1.99
CA CYS A 5 4.91 -10.48 2.83
C CYS A 5 6.41 -10.72 3.17
N SER A 6 7.13 -11.52 2.38
CA SER A 6 8.49 -11.96 2.70
C SER A 6 9.61 -11.12 2.09
N SER A 7 9.30 -10.10 1.28
CA SER A 7 10.33 -9.30 0.58
C SER A 7 10.15 -7.78 0.71
N VAL A 8 9.29 -7.31 1.63
CA VAL A 8 9.18 -5.86 1.90
C VAL A 8 10.48 -5.38 2.55
N GLY A 9 11.05 -4.30 2.02
CA GLY A 9 12.35 -3.78 2.45
C GLY A 9 13.56 -4.51 1.87
N GLU A 10 13.37 -5.51 1.00
CA GLU A 10 14.47 -6.23 0.35
C GLU A 10 14.66 -5.78 -1.11
N ILE A 11 15.90 -5.45 -1.47
CA ILE A 11 16.28 -5.18 -2.87
C ILE A 11 16.47 -6.51 -3.60
N ARG A 12 15.57 -6.80 -4.54
CA ARG A 12 15.60 -8.00 -5.36
C ARG A 12 16.26 -7.73 -6.69
N ILE A 13 17.19 -8.60 -7.09
CA ILE A 13 17.97 -8.51 -8.33
C ILE A 13 17.62 -9.70 -9.21
N THR A 14 17.15 -9.44 -10.43
CA THR A 14 16.85 -10.48 -11.42
C THR A 14 17.62 -10.20 -12.70
N ARG A 15 18.42 -11.16 -13.16
CA ARG A 15 19.08 -11.08 -14.47
C ARG A 15 18.13 -11.60 -15.56
N ASP A 16 17.99 -10.84 -16.64
CA ASP A 16 17.25 -11.22 -17.84
C ASP A 16 18.25 -11.32 -19.00
N ASP A 17 18.69 -12.55 -19.26
CA ASP A 17 19.68 -12.85 -20.30
C ASP A 17 19.11 -12.64 -21.71
N PHE A 18 17.79 -12.75 -21.90
CA PHE A 18 17.16 -12.56 -23.20
C PHE A 18 17.23 -11.09 -23.63
N LYS A 19 17.01 -10.16 -22.69
CA LYS A 19 17.14 -8.72 -22.93
C LYS A 19 18.54 -8.19 -22.63
N ASN A 20 19.41 -9.00 -22.04
CA ASN A 20 20.73 -8.60 -21.53
C ASN A 20 20.64 -7.40 -20.57
N ILE A 21 19.73 -7.48 -19.60
CA ILE A 21 19.51 -6.45 -18.58
C ILE A 21 19.50 -7.06 -17.18
N THR A 22 19.69 -6.21 -16.17
CA THR A 22 19.41 -6.55 -14.76
C THR A 22 18.24 -5.73 -14.27
N LEU A 23 17.24 -6.39 -13.68
CA LEU A 23 16.07 -5.77 -13.06
C LEU A 23 16.30 -5.67 -11.55
N LEU A 24 16.16 -4.47 -11.01
CA LEU A 24 16.11 -4.21 -9.57
C LEU A 24 14.67 -3.95 -9.18
N ASN A 25 14.20 -4.58 -8.10
CA ASN A 25 12.88 -4.31 -7.52
C ASN A 25 12.99 -4.10 -6.01
N LEU A 26 12.24 -3.15 -5.47
CA LEU A 26 12.13 -2.89 -4.04
C LEU A 26 10.67 -2.61 -3.71
N ASP A 27 10.12 -3.27 -2.69
CA ASP A 27 8.76 -3.02 -2.21
C ASP A 27 8.85 -2.38 -0.83
N LEU A 28 8.21 -1.22 -0.64
CA LEU A 28 8.09 -0.53 0.65
C LEU A 28 6.62 -0.30 1.02
N ILE A 29 6.35 -0.19 2.31
CA ILE A 29 5.02 0.12 2.84
C ILE A 29 5.13 1.37 3.69
N HIS A 30 4.32 2.38 3.38
CA HIS A 30 4.30 3.64 4.12
C HIS A 30 2.91 3.90 4.68
N GLU A 31 2.84 4.40 5.91
CA GLU A 31 1.57 4.82 6.50
C GLU A 31 1.23 6.26 6.11
N THR A 32 -0.07 6.53 5.99
CA THR A 32 -0.56 7.88 5.77
C THR A 32 -0.53 8.70 7.04
N GLN A 33 -0.22 9.98 6.91
CA GLN A 33 -0.36 10.95 8.00
C GLN A 33 -1.82 11.20 8.35
N GLU A 34 -2.71 11.09 7.36
CA GLU A 34 -4.14 11.17 7.56
C GLU A 34 -4.62 9.94 8.33
N THR A 35 -5.46 10.18 9.32
CA THR A 35 -6.16 9.14 10.08
C THR A 35 -7.64 9.28 9.85
N GLU A 36 -8.31 8.17 9.51
CA GLU A 36 -9.76 8.12 9.60
C GLU A 36 -10.15 7.74 11.02
N THR A 37 -11.01 8.55 11.63
CA THR A 37 -11.58 8.26 12.94
C THR A 37 -12.91 7.55 12.74
N SER A 38 -13.02 6.31 13.22
CA SER A 38 -14.28 5.59 13.29
C SER A 38 -14.56 5.20 14.75
N GLY A 39 -15.39 5.98 15.42
CA GLY A 39 -15.64 5.83 16.86
C GLY A 39 -14.40 6.18 17.70
N ILE A 40 -13.93 5.24 18.52
CA ILE A 40 -12.80 5.42 19.44
C ILE A 40 -11.45 5.06 18.77
N VAL A 41 -11.47 4.49 17.57
CA VAL A 41 -10.27 3.99 16.89
C VAL A 41 -9.94 4.90 15.70
N SER A 42 -8.74 5.49 15.73
CA SER A 42 -8.11 6.15 14.58
C SER A 42 -7.29 5.13 13.80
N LYS A 43 -7.47 5.06 12.47
CA LYS A 43 -6.70 4.16 11.61
C LYS A 43 -6.02 4.94 10.49
N SER A 44 -4.71 4.76 10.36
CA SER A 44 -3.91 5.18 9.20
C SER A 44 -4.11 4.20 8.04
N PHE A 45 -3.94 4.68 6.82
CA PHE A 45 -3.94 3.83 5.64
C PHE A 45 -2.51 3.41 5.29
N GLN A 46 -2.36 2.20 4.75
CA GLN A 46 -1.09 1.69 4.26
C GLN A 46 -1.02 1.82 2.74
N GLY A 47 -0.02 2.55 2.27
CA GLY A 47 0.35 2.65 0.87
C GLY A 47 1.48 1.66 0.55
N TYR A 48 1.33 0.95 -0.56
CA TYR A 48 2.32 0.00 -1.07
C TYR A 48 3.06 0.66 -2.23
N PHE A 49 4.38 0.72 -2.16
CA PHE A 49 5.23 1.35 -3.17
C PHE A 49 6.20 0.31 -3.73
N GLU A 50 5.98 -0.07 -4.99
CA GLU A 50 6.79 -1.03 -5.73
C GLU A 50 7.72 -0.25 -6.68
N TYR A 51 9.00 -0.15 -6.34
CA TYR A 51 10.03 0.50 -7.13
C TYR A 51 10.67 -0.53 -8.07
N SER A 52 10.83 -0.18 -9.34
CA SER A 52 11.44 -1.03 -10.34
C SER A 52 12.39 -0.24 -11.23
N ARG A 53 13.57 -0.80 -11.49
CA ARG A 53 14.60 -0.20 -12.34
C ARG A 53 15.22 -1.24 -13.25
N GLU A 54 15.31 -0.94 -14.54
CA GLU A 54 16.10 -1.71 -15.48
C GLU A 54 17.51 -1.10 -15.63
N LEU A 55 18.53 -1.94 -15.45
CA LEU A 55 19.93 -1.63 -15.72
C LEU A 55 20.33 -2.27 -17.05
N GLY A 56 20.40 -1.45 -18.10
CA GLY A 56 20.86 -1.87 -19.43
C GLY A 56 22.33 -1.50 -19.70
N PRO A 57 22.89 -1.97 -20.83
CA PRO A 57 24.30 -1.79 -21.16
C PRO A 57 24.70 -0.33 -21.47
N THR A 58 23.76 0.51 -21.89
CA THR A 58 24.06 1.85 -22.42
C THR A 58 23.42 2.99 -21.63
N GLU A 59 22.36 2.76 -20.85
CA GLU A 59 21.76 3.82 -20.04
C GLU A 59 20.93 3.31 -18.85
N LYS A 60 20.97 4.07 -17.74
CA LYS A 60 20.08 3.89 -16.60
C LYS A 60 18.71 4.52 -16.90
N LYS A 61 17.67 3.69 -17.04
CA LYS A 61 16.29 4.16 -17.22
C LYS A 61 15.75 4.84 -15.96
N PRO A 62 14.73 5.73 -16.07
CA PRO A 62 13.99 6.24 -14.92
C PRO A 62 13.44 5.11 -14.07
N ILE A 63 13.24 5.37 -12.78
CA ILE A 63 12.66 4.39 -11.87
C ILE A 63 11.15 4.44 -12.02
N LYS A 64 10.55 3.30 -12.33
CA LYS A 64 9.11 3.14 -12.30
C LYS A 64 8.68 2.84 -10.88
N VAL A 65 7.72 3.60 -10.38
CA VAL A 65 7.10 3.35 -9.08
C VAL A 65 5.63 3.03 -9.29
N ARG A 66 5.20 1.87 -8.82
CA ARG A 66 3.79 1.51 -8.75
C ARG A 66 3.31 1.72 -7.33
N VAL A 67 2.31 2.56 -7.16
CA VAL A 67 1.66 2.82 -5.87
C VAL A 67 0.34 2.07 -5.79
N GLY A 68 0.08 1.49 -4.63
CA GLY A 68 -1.17 0.83 -4.28
C GLY A 68 -1.76 1.35 -2.98
N LEU A 69 -3.08 1.54 -2.92
CA LEU A 69 -3.79 1.99 -1.72
C LEU A 69 -5.12 1.25 -1.61
N SER A 70 -5.52 0.89 -0.39
CA SER A 70 -6.86 0.34 -0.13
C SER A 70 -7.73 1.38 0.54
N VAL A 71 -8.87 1.71 -0.08
CA VAL A 71 -9.81 2.73 0.38
C VAL A 71 -11.24 2.16 0.43
N GLY A 72 -12.20 2.97 0.88
CA GLY A 72 -13.61 2.60 0.87
C GLY A 72 -14.12 2.21 -0.53
N ALA A 73 -15.05 1.26 -0.61
CA ALA A 73 -15.55 0.74 -1.88
C ALA A 73 -16.17 1.81 -2.80
N SER A 74 -16.73 2.87 -2.21
CA SER A 74 -17.34 4.00 -2.91
C SER A 74 -16.36 5.12 -3.28
N SER A 75 -15.12 5.08 -2.79
CA SER A 75 -14.12 6.12 -3.08
C SER A 75 -13.81 6.19 -4.57
N GLU A 76 -13.39 7.34 -5.06
CA GLU A 76 -12.93 7.49 -6.45
C GLU A 76 -11.63 6.73 -6.73
N ASN A 77 -11.15 6.78 -7.97
CA ASN A 77 -9.81 6.30 -8.30
C ASN A 77 -8.75 7.36 -7.96
N PHE A 78 -7.47 7.01 -8.13
CA PHE A 78 -6.42 8.02 -8.02
C PHE A 78 -6.66 9.15 -9.03
N SER A 79 -6.33 10.36 -8.61
CA SER A 79 -6.19 11.50 -9.51
C SER A 79 -4.85 11.39 -10.27
N PRO A 80 -4.78 11.86 -11.52
CA PRO A 80 -3.56 11.78 -12.34
C PRO A 80 -2.43 12.70 -11.86
N LYS A 81 -2.69 13.55 -10.86
CA LYS A 81 -1.72 14.50 -10.30
C LYS A 81 -1.41 14.11 -8.86
N GLY A 82 -0.13 14.18 -8.51
CA GLY A 82 0.38 14.08 -7.16
C GLY A 82 1.59 14.98 -6.99
N PHE A 83 2.23 14.91 -5.81
CA PHE A 83 3.44 15.66 -5.52
C PHE A 83 4.45 14.79 -4.77
N LEU A 84 5.72 15.01 -5.09
CA LEU A 84 6.86 14.52 -4.34
C LEU A 84 7.51 15.70 -3.64
N ARG A 85 7.67 15.62 -2.33
CA ARG A 85 8.48 16.58 -1.57
C ARG A 85 9.77 15.91 -1.15
N ILE A 86 10.89 16.54 -1.51
CA ILE A 86 12.24 16.17 -1.12
C ILE A 86 12.76 17.33 -0.27
N ASP A 87 12.91 17.10 1.03
CA ASP A 87 13.15 18.13 2.04
C ASP A 87 12.16 19.29 1.92
N GLU A 88 12.61 20.46 1.47
CA GLU A 88 11.79 21.67 1.30
C GLU A 88 11.25 21.84 -0.13
N SER A 89 11.79 21.11 -1.10
CA SER A 89 11.45 21.25 -2.52
C SER A 89 10.29 20.34 -2.92
N THR A 90 9.31 20.88 -3.65
CA THR A 90 8.14 20.13 -4.13
C THR A 90 8.18 19.98 -5.64
N PHE A 91 7.96 18.75 -6.10
CA PHE A 91 7.97 18.37 -7.51
C PHE A 91 6.62 17.74 -7.88
N PRO A 92 6.05 18.06 -9.05
CA PRO A 92 4.84 17.39 -9.52
C PRO A 92 5.13 15.92 -9.86
N LEU A 93 4.17 15.06 -9.54
CA LEU A 93 4.14 13.67 -10.00
C LEU A 93 2.92 13.48 -10.91
N GLU A 94 3.12 12.79 -12.02
CA GLU A 94 2.05 12.37 -12.92
C GLU A 94 1.80 10.88 -12.75
N LEU A 95 0.58 10.54 -12.35
CA LEU A 95 0.13 9.16 -12.20
C LEU A 95 -0.49 8.69 -13.52
N THR A 96 -0.05 7.54 -13.99
CA THR A 96 -0.53 6.84 -15.18
C THR A 96 -1.00 5.42 -14.80
N ASP A 97 -1.60 4.70 -15.76
CA ASP A 97 -2.10 3.33 -15.57
C ASP A 97 -2.99 3.19 -14.33
N ILE A 98 -3.84 4.19 -14.09
CA ILE A 98 -4.68 4.28 -12.90
C ILE A 98 -5.78 3.23 -13.00
N SER A 99 -5.90 2.41 -11.95
CA SER A 99 -6.95 1.40 -11.84
C SER A 99 -7.53 1.37 -10.43
N GLY A 100 -8.81 0.99 -10.33
CA GLY A 100 -9.49 0.79 -9.06
C GLY A 100 -10.42 -0.40 -9.14
N ASN A 101 -10.18 -1.40 -8.30
CA ASN A 101 -10.94 -2.65 -8.30
C ASN A 101 -11.66 -2.80 -6.96
N VAL A 102 -12.99 -2.93 -7.00
CA VAL A 102 -13.77 -3.22 -5.80
C VAL A 102 -13.64 -4.70 -5.48
N LEU A 103 -13.20 -5.00 -4.27
CA LEU A 103 -13.00 -6.34 -3.75
C LEU A 103 -13.96 -6.55 -2.58
N SER A 104 -14.58 -7.72 -2.57
CA SER A 104 -15.51 -8.16 -1.53
C SER A 104 -14.96 -9.40 -0.85
N GLY A 105 -15.13 -9.47 0.47
CA GLY A 105 -14.72 -10.61 1.26
C GLY A 105 -15.75 -10.95 2.33
N VAL A 106 -15.71 -12.21 2.75
CA VAL A 106 -16.46 -12.70 3.90
C VAL A 106 -15.43 -13.04 4.97
N SER A 107 -15.61 -12.51 6.17
CA SER A 107 -14.86 -12.89 7.36
C SER A 107 -15.78 -13.65 8.30
N THR A 108 -15.32 -14.81 8.77
CA THR A 108 -16.04 -15.66 9.73
C THR A 108 -15.22 -15.74 11.01
N GLY A 109 -15.82 -15.29 12.11
CA GLY A 109 -15.23 -15.39 13.44
C GLY A 109 -16.03 -16.37 14.28
N THR A 110 -15.37 -17.34 14.91
CA THR A 110 -16.02 -18.14 15.97
C THR A 110 -15.51 -17.68 17.32
N ALA A 111 -16.42 -17.26 18.18
CA ALA A 111 -16.13 -16.91 19.57
C ALA A 111 -17.05 -17.69 20.50
N TYR A 112 -16.68 -17.79 21.78
CA TYR A 112 -17.64 -18.18 22.80
C TYR A 112 -18.53 -16.98 23.11
N GLY A 113 -19.84 -17.21 23.11
CA GLY A 113 -20.83 -16.20 23.40
C GLY A 113 -22.05 -16.80 24.05
N THR A 114 -22.93 -15.94 24.54
CA THR A 114 -24.21 -16.38 25.08
C THR A 114 -25.17 -16.63 23.93
N THR A 115 -25.66 -17.86 23.80
CA THR A 115 -26.83 -18.15 22.97
C THR A 115 -28.02 -18.47 23.86
N TYR A 116 -29.21 -18.34 23.32
CA TYR A 116 -30.45 -18.64 24.03
C TYR A 116 -31.10 -19.85 23.38
N GLY A 117 -31.65 -20.75 24.19
CA GLY A 117 -32.40 -21.90 23.69
C GLY A 117 -33.56 -21.45 22.80
N THR A 118 -33.88 -22.24 21.78
CA THR A 118 -35.08 -22.02 20.97
C THR A 118 -36.14 -23.05 21.33
N THR A 119 -37.37 -22.60 21.56
CA THR A 119 -38.54 -23.48 21.71
C THR A 119 -39.53 -23.13 20.62
N ASN A 120 -39.90 -24.09 19.77
CA ASN A 120 -40.85 -23.90 18.65
C ASN A 120 -40.50 -22.73 17.71
N GLY A 121 -39.19 -22.45 17.50
CA GLY A 121 -38.73 -21.37 16.63
C GLY A 121 -38.67 -19.98 17.27
N PHE A 122 -39.05 -19.84 18.55
CA PHE A 122 -38.90 -18.60 19.30
C PHE A 122 -37.71 -18.68 20.27
N VAL A 123 -37.00 -17.55 20.42
CA VAL A 123 -35.86 -17.40 21.34
C VAL A 123 -36.36 -17.31 22.78
N ASP A 124 -35.89 -18.21 23.64
CA ASP A 124 -36.21 -18.26 25.08
C ASP A 124 -35.10 -17.57 25.88
N TYR A 125 -35.30 -16.28 26.19
CA TYR A 125 -34.34 -15.47 26.95
C TYR A 125 -34.11 -15.96 28.39
N SER A 126 -34.95 -16.87 28.91
CA SER A 126 -34.79 -17.44 30.26
C SER A 126 -33.76 -18.58 30.33
N LYS A 127 -33.26 -19.05 29.19
CA LYS A 127 -32.32 -20.18 29.09
C LYS A 127 -31.02 -19.81 28.37
N PRO A 128 -30.15 -19.00 29.00
CA PRO A 128 -28.85 -18.66 28.43
C PRO A 128 -27.89 -19.86 28.49
N ASN A 129 -27.17 -20.09 27.39
CA ASN A 129 -26.03 -20.98 27.30
C ASN A 129 -24.76 -20.14 27.11
N TYR A 130 -23.98 -20.00 28.18
CA TYR A 130 -22.79 -19.15 28.23
C TYR A 130 -21.54 -19.75 27.57
N ASN A 131 -21.55 -21.04 27.23
CA ASN A 131 -20.44 -21.75 26.60
C ASN A 131 -20.75 -22.15 25.15
N SER A 132 -21.62 -21.39 24.49
CA SER A 132 -22.00 -21.66 23.12
C SER A 132 -20.99 -21.07 22.14
N ARG A 133 -20.66 -21.83 21.10
CA ARG A 133 -19.80 -21.33 20.02
C ARG A 133 -20.68 -20.51 19.07
N VAL A 134 -20.48 -19.19 19.07
CA VAL A 134 -21.16 -18.24 18.19
C VAL A 134 -20.28 -18.00 16.97
N THR A 135 -20.85 -18.22 15.78
CA THR A 135 -20.21 -17.88 14.52
C THR A 135 -20.76 -16.54 14.04
N THR A 136 -19.90 -15.54 13.94
CA THR A 136 -20.23 -14.25 13.33
C THR A 136 -19.73 -14.25 11.89
N VAL A 137 -20.60 -13.89 10.95
CA VAL A 137 -20.26 -13.70 9.54
C VAL A 137 -20.37 -12.22 9.24
N SER A 138 -19.26 -11.60 8.83
CA SER A 138 -19.23 -10.20 8.41
C SER A 138 -18.76 -10.12 6.96
N THR A 139 -19.47 -9.36 6.13
CA THR A 139 -19.02 -8.99 4.79
C THR A 139 -18.28 -7.68 4.84
N TYR A 140 -17.23 -7.55 4.04
CA TYR A 140 -16.51 -6.29 3.88
C TYR A 140 -16.24 -6.05 2.40
N ASN A 141 -16.31 -4.78 2.01
CA ASN A 141 -16.01 -4.32 0.66
C ASN A 141 -14.99 -3.19 0.76
N TYR A 142 -13.97 -3.22 -0.08
CA TYR A 142 -12.98 -2.15 -0.19
C TYR A 142 -12.56 -2.01 -1.65
N LYS A 143 -12.03 -0.85 -2.01
CA LYS A 143 -11.48 -0.60 -3.34
C LYS A 143 -9.95 -0.62 -3.26
N ARG A 144 -9.32 -1.44 -4.09
CA ARG A 144 -7.86 -1.44 -4.27
C ARG A 144 -7.50 -0.56 -5.46
N LEU A 145 -6.85 0.55 -5.17
CA LEU A 145 -6.34 1.51 -6.14
C LEU A 145 -4.91 1.19 -6.50
N THR A 146 -4.56 1.38 -7.77
CA THR A 146 -3.18 1.31 -8.25
C THR A 146 -2.90 2.44 -9.25
N GLY A 147 -1.67 2.93 -9.27
CA GLY A 147 -1.19 3.85 -10.30
C GLY A 147 0.32 3.73 -10.44
N ASN A 148 0.85 4.23 -11.55
CA ASN A 148 2.28 4.26 -11.84
C ASN A 148 2.76 5.70 -11.94
N PHE A 149 3.98 6.00 -11.50
CA PHE A 149 4.66 7.24 -11.83
C PHE A 149 6.14 6.97 -12.07
N LEU A 150 6.83 7.93 -12.69
CA LEU A 150 8.27 7.84 -12.95
C LEU A 150 9.00 8.79 -12.01
N LEU A 151 10.07 8.29 -11.38
CA LEU A 151 11.06 9.14 -10.73
C LEU A 151 12.16 9.45 -11.76
N PRO A 152 12.24 10.69 -12.27
CA PRO A 152 13.27 11.07 -13.21
C PRO A 152 14.64 11.09 -12.53
N ARG A 153 15.67 10.83 -13.33
CA ARG A 153 17.06 10.73 -12.87
C ARG A 153 17.57 12.01 -12.19
N GLU A 154 17.01 13.15 -12.57
CA GLU A 154 17.34 14.46 -11.97
C GLU A 154 16.99 14.50 -10.48
N LEU A 155 15.90 13.85 -10.08
CA LEU A 155 15.48 13.78 -8.68
C LEU A 155 16.24 12.72 -7.90
N GLU A 156 16.85 11.71 -8.54
CA GLU A 156 17.65 10.69 -7.84
C GLU A 156 18.75 11.31 -6.99
N LYS A 157 19.45 12.33 -7.50
CA LYS A 157 20.52 13.02 -6.74
C LYS A 157 19.98 13.71 -5.48
N ASN A 158 18.80 14.31 -5.60
CA ASN A 158 18.14 14.97 -4.48
C ASN A 158 17.69 13.93 -3.45
N ILE A 159 17.12 12.79 -3.88
CA ILE A 159 16.71 11.70 -2.99
C ILE A 159 17.92 11.07 -2.27
N LEU A 160 19.05 10.92 -2.96
CA LEU A 160 20.27 10.36 -2.37
C LEU A 160 20.83 11.19 -1.21
N THR A 161 20.54 12.49 -1.19
CA THR A 161 21.10 13.43 -0.21
C THR A 161 20.07 13.98 0.76
N CYS A 162 18.79 13.66 0.59
CA CYS A 162 17.73 14.21 1.43
C CYS A 162 17.62 13.51 2.77
N ASP A 163 17.04 14.24 3.74
CA ASP A 163 16.66 13.71 5.04
C ASP A 163 15.18 13.33 5.09
N LYS A 164 14.36 13.97 4.23
CA LYS A 164 12.92 13.77 4.19
C LYS A 164 12.43 13.53 2.77
N LEU A 165 11.62 12.49 2.61
CA LEU A 165 10.93 12.16 1.37
C LEU A 165 9.46 11.93 1.66
N ILE A 166 8.59 12.66 0.97
CA ILE A 166 7.14 12.64 1.22
C ILE A 166 6.39 12.57 -0.10
N TYR A 167 5.51 11.58 -0.23
CA TYR A 167 4.58 11.46 -1.35
C TYR A 167 3.22 12.00 -0.95
N ARG A 168 2.61 12.85 -1.78
CA ARG A 168 1.21 13.25 -1.64
C ARG A 168 0.43 12.85 -2.88
N ILE A 169 -0.54 11.95 -2.70
CA ILE A 169 -1.34 11.36 -3.77
C ILE A 169 -2.81 11.65 -3.47
N TYR A 170 -3.62 11.85 -4.50
CA TYR A 170 -5.03 12.20 -4.34
C TYR A 170 -5.95 11.07 -4.83
N VAL A 171 -7.08 10.91 -4.15
CA VAL A 171 -8.18 10.02 -4.52
C VAL A 171 -9.43 10.89 -4.58
N GLY A 172 -9.87 11.26 -5.79
CA GLY A 172 -10.82 12.35 -5.97
C GLY A 172 -10.28 13.65 -5.33
N ASP A 173 -11.06 14.22 -4.41
CA ASP A 173 -10.70 15.44 -3.67
C ASP A 173 -9.90 15.18 -2.37
N SER A 174 -9.79 13.91 -1.93
CA SER A 174 -9.07 13.55 -0.71
C SER A 174 -7.58 13.37 -0.99
N SER A 175 -6.73 13.88 -0.11
CA SER A 175 -5.27 13.66 -0.18
C SER A 175 -4.80 12.61 0.82
N TYR A 176 -3.79 11.85 0.42
CA TYR A 176 -3.08 10.87 1.23
C TYR A 176 -1.59 11.19 1.17
N THR A 177 -1.02 11.44 2.34
CA THR A 177 0.35 11.90 2.53
C THR A 177 1.17 10.80 3.19
N PHE A 178 2.15 10.26 2.47
CA PHE A 178 3.04 9.21 2.92
C PHE A 178 4.40 9.82 3.22
N SER A 179 4.81 9.77 4.49
CA SER A 179 6.19 10.08 4.86
C SER A 179 7.01 8.80 4.77
N VAL A 180 8.13 8.84 4.06
CA VAL A 180 9.07 7.72 4.05
C VAL A 180 9.89 7.79 5.34
N ASP A 181 9.82 6.74 6.15
CA ASP A 181 10.60 6.64 7.37
C ASP A 181 12.09 6.51 7.07
N SER A 182 12.94 6.89 8.03
CA SER A 182 14.40 6.92 7.84
C SER A 182 15.00 5.60 7.35
N SER A 183 14.60 4.45 7.90
CA SER A 183 15.08 3.12 7.49
C SER A 183 14.68 2.77 6.06
N ASP A 184 13.46 3.15 5.67
CA ASP A 184 12.94 2.93 4.33
C ASP A 184 13.62 3.86 3.33
N LEU A 185 13.92 5.09 3.74
CA LEU A 185 14.66 6.05 2.94
C LEU A 185 16.09 5.58 2.70
N ASP A 186 16.77 5.05 3.72
CA ASP A 186 18.10 4.46 3.56
C ASP A 186 18.07 3.26 2.63
N THR A 187 17.07 2.38 2.77
CA THR A 187 16.86 1.23 1.87
C THR A 187 16.60 1.69 0.42
N LEU A 188 15.81 2.75 0.25
CA LEU A 188 15.57 3.35 -1.07
C LEU A 188 16.86 3.93 -1.65
N LYS A 189 17.68 4.62 -0.85
CA LYS A 189 18.99 5.13 -1.28
C LYS A 189 19.93 4.01 -1.72
N ASP A 190 19.95 2.89 -0.98
CA ASP A 190 20.70 1.69 -1.36
C ASP A 190 20.21 1.12 -2.70
N PHE A 191 18.89 1.09 -2.92
CA PHE A 191 18.30 0.71 -4.20
C PHE A 191 18.74 1.65 -5.34
N LEU A 192 18.80 2.96 -5.11
CA LEU A 192 19.21 3.96 -6.11
C LEU A 192 20.68 3.80 -6.54
N VAL A 193 21.57 3.41 -5.63
CA VAL A 193 23.00 3.22 -5.91
C VAL A 193 23.35 1.80 -6.39
N SER A 194 22.48 0.82 -6.13
CA SER A 194 22.70 -0.58 -6.49
C SER A 194 23.04 -0.75 -7.98
N ARG A 195 24.01 -1.62 -8.24
CA ARG A 195 24.54 -1.90 -9.59
C ARG A 195 24.20 -3.30 -10.09
N GLY A 196 23.34 -4.05 -9.38
CA GLY A 196 22.89 -5.37 -9.83
C GLY A 196 23.98 -6.44 -9.85
N GLN A 197 24.92 -6.41 -8.89
CA GLN A 197 26.02 -7.39 -8.79
C GLN A 197 25.50 -8.82 -8.66
#